data_AF-A0A1H6NPT6-F1
#
_entry.id   AF-A0A1H6NPT6-F1
#
_cell.length_a   1.000
_cell.length_b   1.000
_cell.length_c   1.000
_cell.angle_alpha   90.00
_cell.angle_beta   90.00
_cell.angle_gamma   90.00
#
_symmetry.space_group_name_H-M   'P 1'
#
loop_
_entity.id
_entity.type
_entity.pdbx_description
1 polymer ?
#
loop_
_entity_poly.entity_id
_entity_poly.type
_entity_poly.pdbx_seq_one_letter_code
_entity_poly.pdbx_strand_id
1 'polypeptide(L)'
;MVILSEMQVQVGGDPLGFAEFSALRKELAKLDHPACPPVDWVAVEHLCLALFRKNGAELHSVAAFTLARSQLHGLQGLMQGLGLIAWLVGTWPHGWPASASARVDVLGWLFAQLRSWLRGLQAGAVSLPVLEQIEHGLESLNSELTARLQEPCIALQALREQLGNLVRRLPSTFYCRRNDCAPVLDG
;
A
#
# COMPACT_ATOMS: atom_id res chain seq x y z
N MET A 1 7.92 14.42 -2.95
CA MET A 1 6.62 14.12 -2.29
C MET A 1 5.63 15.21 -2.69
N VAL A 2 4.94 15.07 -3.85
CA VAL A 2 4.06 16.14 -4.39
C VAL A 2 2.85 15.63 -5.20
N ILE A 3 2.83 14.39 -5.70
CA ILE A 3 1.85 14.01 -6.73
C ILE A 3 0.38 14.01 -6.23
N LEU A 4 0.14 13.76 -4.94
CA LEU A 4 -1.21 13.76 -4.37
C LEU A 4 -1.63 15.10 -3.74
N SER A 5 -0.72 16.03 -3.45
CA SER A 5 -1.08 17.30 -2.79
C SER A 5 -1.78 18.29 -3.72
N GLU A 6 -1.55 18.18 -5.03
CA GLU A 6 -2.18 19.04 -6.04
C GLU A 6 -3.39 18.38 -6.72
N MET A 7 -3.55 17.06 -6.55
CA MET A 7 -4.63 16.31 -7.16
C MET A 7 -5.78 16.15 -6.16
N GLN A 8 -6.88 16.88 -6.36
CA GLN A 8 -8.12 16.65 -5.62
C GLN A 8 -8.73 15.32 -6.07
N VAL A 9 -8.34 14.24 -5.41
CA VAL A 9 -8.88 12.90 -5.66
C VAL A 9 -10.33 12.85 -5.15
N GLN A 10 -11.25 12.53 -6.04
CA GLN A 10 -12.67 12.33 -5.73
C GLN A 10 -13.01 10.84 -5.75
N VAL A 11 -14.08 10.44 -5.06
CA VAL A 11 -14.54 9.04 -5.06
C VAL A 11 -15.02 8.70 -6.46
N GLY A 12 -14.53 7.59 -7.02
CA GLY A 12 -14.84 7.14 -8.35
C GLY A 12 -15.94 6.09 -8.43
N GLY A 13 -16.52 5.95 -9.62
CA GLY A 13 -17.55 4.96 -9.94
C GLY A 13 -16.99 3.71 -10.62
N ASP A 14 -17.82 3.05 -11.42
CA ASP A 14 -17.46 1.83 -12.17
C ASP A 14 -16.35 2.10 -13.21
N PRO A 15 -15.16 1.47 -13.07
CA PRO A 15 -14.04 1.70 -13.96
C PRO A 15 -14.06 0.82 -15.23
N LEU A 16 -15.05 -0.08 -15.41
CA LEU A 16 -15.06 -1.06 -16.50
C LEU A 16 -15.07 -0.44 -17.91
N GLY A 17 -15.61 0.77 -18.05
CA GLY A 17 -15.66 1.51 -19.32
C GLY A 17 -14.33 2.17 -19.72
N PHE A 18 -13.30 2.16 -18.88
CA PHE A 18 -12.05 2.88 -19.13
C PHE A 18 -10.96 1.95 -19.67
N ALA A 19 -10.33 2.36 -20.78
CA ALA A 19 -9.22 1.61 -21.39
C ALA A 19 -8.05 1.45 -20.41
N GLU A 20 -7.80 2.45 -19.56
CA GLU A 20 -6.78 2.42 -18.53
C GLU A 20 -7.04 1.30 -17.50
N PHE A 21 -8.31 1.02 -17.17
CA PHE A 21 -8.64 -0.05 -16.25
C PHE A 21 -8.34 -1.43 -16.85
N SER A 22 -8.65 -1.62 -18.13
CA SER A 22 -8.32 -2.86 -18.83
C SER A 22 -6.80 -3.06 -18.95
N ALA A 23 -6.06 -2.00 -19.26
CA ALA A 23 -4.59 -2.02 -19.30
C ALA A 23 -4.00 -2.31 -17.91
N LEU A 24 -4.54 -1.69 -16.86
CA LEU A 24 -4.12 -1.91 -15.48
C LEU A 24 -4.29 -3.37 -15.07
N ARG A 25 -5.47 -3.95 -15.34
CA ARG A 25 -5.73 -5.37 -15.03
C ARG A 25 -4.80 -6.30 -15.79
N LYS A 26 -4.51 -6.02 -17.06
CA LYS A 26 -3.58 -6.80 -17.87
C LYS A 26 -2.16 -6.77 -17.28
N GLU A 27 -1.73 -5.62 -16.81
CA GLU A 27 -0.40 -5.46 -16.22
C GLU A 27 -0.30 -6.19 -14.87
N LEU A 28 -1.31 -6.08 -14.01
CA LEU A 28 -1.33 -6.76 -12.71
C LEU A 28 -1.52 -8.27 -12.81
N ALA A 29 -2.17 -8.78 -13.87
CA ALA A 29 -2.31 -10.22 -14.11
C ALA A 29 -0.96 -10.94 -14.27
N LYS A 30 0.13 -10.21 -14.53
CA LYS A 30 1.49 -10.75 -14.56
C LYS A 30 1.95 -11.30 -13.20
N LEU A 31 1.40 -10.79 -12.08
CA LEU A 31 1.73 -11.26 -10.72
C LEU A 31 1.35 -12.73 -10.51
N ASP A 32 0.25 -13.17 -11.12
CA ASP A 32 -0.29 -14.53 -10.98
C ASP A 32 0.10 -15.43 -12.16
N HIS A 33 0.85 -14.90 -13.13
CA HIS A 33 1.23 -15.64 -14.32
C HIS A 33 2.33 -16.66 -14.01
N PRO A 34 2.25 -17.93 -14.47
CA PRO A 34 3.23 -18.97 -14.15
C PRO A 34 4.66 -18.62 -14.56
N ALA A 35 4.83 -17.93 -15.68
CA ALA A 35 6.14 -17.45 -16.14
C ALA A 35 6.65 -16.19 -15.39
N CYS A 36 5.84 -15.63 -14.48
CA CYS A 36 6.13 -14.45 -13.66
C CYS A 36 6.89 -13.34 -14.41
N PRO A 37 6.35 -12.82 -15.53
CA PRO A 37 7.01 -11.72 -16.24
C PRO A 37 7.04 -10.48 -15.33
N PRO A 38 8.07 -9.63 -15.45
CA PRO A 38 8.18 -8.45 -14.62
C PRO A 38 6.99 -7.50 -14.84
N VAL A 39 6.45 -7.01 -13.73
CA VAL A 39 5.42 -5.96 -13.71
C VAL A 39 6.09 -4.60 -13.88
N ASP A 40 5.57 -3.78 -14.80
CA ASP A 40 5.94 -2.38 -14.93
C ASP A 40 5.17 -1.54 -13.92
N TRP A 41 5.76 -1.35 -12.73
CA TRP A 41 5.15 -0.59 -11.65
C TRP A 41 4.97 0.90 -11.98
N VAL A 42 5.81 1.47 -12.86
CA VAL A 42 5.66 2.86 -13.31
C VAL A 42 4.42 2.99 -14.20
N ALA A 43 4.21 2.03 -15.10
CA ALA A 43 2.98 1.98 -15.90
C ALA A 43 1.73 1.78 -15.02
N VAL A 44 1.78 0.89 -14.02
CA VAL A 44 0.67 0.70 -13.05
C VAL A 44 0.34 2.01 -12.35
N GLU A 45 1.33 2.73 -11.82
CA GLU A 45 1.11 4.03 -11.16
C GLU A 45 0.46 5.05 -12.12
N HIS A 46 1.00 5.19 -13.33
CA HIS A 46 0.47 6.13 -14.32
C HIS A 46 -0.98 5.80 -14.72
N LEU A 47 -1.31 4.52 -14.91
CA LEU A 47 -2.66 4.07 -15.24
C LEU A 47 -3.64 4.39 -14.10
N CYS A 48 -3.25 4.16 -12.84
CA CYS A 48 -4.07 4.52 -11.68
C CYS A 48 -4.29 6.04 -11.60
N LEU A 49 -3.25 6.85 -11.78
CA LEU A 49 -3.39 8.31 -11.77
C LEU A 49 -4.28 8.81 -12.92
N ALA A 50 -4.20 8.17 -14.10
CA ALA A 50 -5.10 8.48 -15.21
C ALA A 50 -6.56 8.12 -14.88
N LEU A 51 -6.81 6.97 -14.25
CA LEU A 51 -8.14 6.59 -13.76
C LEU A 51 -8.68 7.57 -12.72
N PHE A 52 -7.85 7.97 -11.76
CA PHE A 52 -8.25 8.95 -10.74
C PHE A 52 -8.68 10.28 -11.35
N ARG A 53 -8.07 10.71 -12.47
CA ARG A 53 -8.48 11.93 -13.20
C ARG A 53 -9.77 11.75 -13.98
N LYS A 54 -10.01 10.59 -14.57
CA LYS A 54 -11.11 10.35 -15.53
C LYS A 54 -12.38 9.81 -14.86
N ASN A 55 -12.23 8.92 -13.90
CA ASN A 55 -13.31 8.22 -13.22
C ASN A 55 -13.44 8.64 -11.74
N GLY A 56 -12.33 9.08 -11.14
CA GLY A 56 -12.18 9.15 -9.69
C GLY A 56 -11.53 7.88 -9.12
N ALA A 57 -11.20 7.93 -7.84
CA ALA A 57 -10.56 6.84 -7.12
C ALA A 57 -11.59 5.82 -6.65
N GLU A 58 -11.48 4.60 -7.14
CA GLU A 58 -12.22 3.44 -6.64
C GLU A 58 -11.26 2.39 -6.07
N LEU A 59 -11.79 1.41 -5.34
CA LEU A 59 -10.98 0.55 -4.47
C LEU A 59 -9.93 -0.28 -5.23
N HIS A 60 -10.20 -0.74 -6.46
CA HIS A 60 -9.23 -1.51 -7.24
C HIS A 60 -8.04 -0.65 -7.67
N SER A 61 -8.27 0.52 -8.26
CA SER A 61 -7.24 1.45 -8.72
C SER A 61 -6.45 2.02 -7.54
N VAL A 62 -7.09 2.27 -6.40
CA VAL A 62 -6.37 2.66 -5.17
C VAL A 62 -5.54 1.53 -4.59
N ALA A 63 -6.04 0.28 -4.60
CA ALA A 63 -5.26 -0.88 -4.18
C ALA A 63 -4.04 -1.09 -5.09
N ALA A 64 -4.23 -1.06 -6.40
CA ALA A 64 -3.16 -1.15 -7.38
C ALA A 64 -2.13 -0.02 -7.23
N PHE A 65 -2.61 1.21 -7.04
CA PHE A 65 -1.76 2.37 -6.79
C PHE A 65 -0.95 2.21 -5.51
N THR A 66 -1.57 1.75 -4.42
CA THR A 66 -0.90 1.49 -3.14
C THR A 66 0.25 0.51 -3.32
N LEU A 67 0.02 -0.58 -4.05
CA LEU A 67 1.05 -1.57 -4.34
C LEU A 67 2.17 -0.98 -5.21
N ALA A 68 1.84 -0.26 -6.30
CA ALA A 68 2.82 0.38 -7.16
C ALA A 68 3.70 1.40 -6.40
N ARG A 69 3.08 2.25 -5.57
CA ARG A 69 3.80 3.21 -4.73
C ARG A 69 4.74 2.49 -3.75
N SER A 70 4.30 1.38 -3.16
CA SER A 70 5.15 0.59 -2.26
C SER A 70 6.38 0.03 -3.00
N GLN A 71 6.20 -0.45 -4.22
CA GLN A 71 7.28 -0.98 -5.06
C GLN A 71 8.27 0.12 -5.49
N LEU A 72 7.78 1.31 -5.87
CA LEU A 72 8.59 2.41 -6.40
C LEU A 72 9.24 3.28 -5.32
N HIS A 73 8.59 3.42 -4.16
CA HIS A 73 8.95 4.41 -3.14
C HIS A 73 9.05 3.84 -1.72
N GLY A 74 9.07 2.52 -1.59
CA GLY A 74 9.27 1.87 -0.31
C GLY A 74 8.13 2.14 0.68
N LEU A 75 8.49 2.20 1.97
CA LEU A 75 7.56 2.45 3.07
C LEU A 75 6.82 3.80 2.94
N GLN A 76 7.45 4.82 2.37
CA GLN A 76 6.81 6.12 2.13
C GLN A 76 5.68 6.03 1.10
N GLY A 77 5.89 5.22 0.05
CA GLY A 77 4.85 4.92 -0.93
C GLY A 77 3.68 4.15 -0.31
N LEU A 78 3.99 3.17 0.54
CA LEU A 78 2.98 2.41 1.28
C LEU A 78 2.12 3.33 2.17
N MET A 79 2.73 4.20 2.97
CA MET A 79 1.99 5.14 3.83
C MET A 79 1.00 6.00 3.03
N GLN A 80 1.43 6.52 1.88
CA GLN A 80 0.57 7.33 1.01
C GLN A 80 -0.61 6.52 0.48
N GLY A 81 -0.36 5.29 0.04
CA GLY A 81 -1.42 4.40 -0.43
C GLY A 81 -2.41 4.01 0.67
N LEU A 82 -1.91 3.67 1.87
CA LEU A 82 -2.77 3.36 3.03
C LEU A 82 -3.64 4.55 3.43
N GLY A 83 -3.14 5.79 3.32
CA GLY A 83 -3.95 6.99 3.52
C GLY A 83 -5.15 7.07 2.55
N LEU A 84 -4.93 6.76 1.27
CA LEU A 84 -6.02 6.70 0.28
C LEU A 84 -7.00 5.55 0.54
N ILE A 85 -6.50 4.38 0.95
CA ILE A 85 -7.35 3.25 1.34
C ILE A 85 -8.22 3.62 2.54
N ALA A 86 -7.63 4.23 3.58
CA ALA A 86 -8.37 4.67 4.77
C ALA A 86 -9.44 5.71 4.41
N TRP A 87 -9.11 6.66 3.54
CA TRP A 87 -10.08 7.63 3.03
C TRP A 87 -11.25 6.96 2.29
N LEU A 88 -10.98 6.00 1.39
CA LEU A 88 -12.04 5.25 0.70
C LEU A 88 -12.90 4.43 1.66
N VAL A 89 -12.30 3.79 2.67
CA VAL A 89 -13.03 3.09 3.72
C VAL A 89 -13.91 4.04 4.53
N GLY A 90 -13.46 5.28 4.76
CA GLY A 90 -14.30 6.36 5.31
C GLY A 90 -15.55 6.64 4.47
N THR A 91 -15.45 6.50 3.14
CA THR A 91 -16.56 6.72 2.19
C THR A 91 -17.33 5.45 1.81
N TRP A 92 -17.28 4.39 2.65
CA TRP A 92 -17.78 3.05 2.32
C TRP A 92 -19.13 2.97 1.60
N PRO A 93 -20.20 3.70 1.96
CA PRO A 93 -21.47 3.60 1.26
C PRO A 93 -21.42 4.06 -0.21
N HIS A 94 -20.50 4.97 -0.54
CA HIS A 94 -20.39 5.62 -1.84
C HIS A 94 -19.26 5.05 -2.71
N GLY A 95 -18.44 4.15 -2.17
CA GLY A 95 -17.30 3.58 -2.89
C GLY A 95 -17.69 2.50 -3.90
N TRP A 96 -16.91 2.36 -4.97
CA TRP A 96 -16.95 1.20 -5.87
C TRP A 96 -15.79 0.24 -5.53
N PRO A 97 -15.94 -1.10 -5.62
CA PRO A 97 -17.12 -1.88 -6.04
C PRO A 97 -18.37 -1.70 -5.17
N ALA A 98 -19.56 -1.90 -5.73
CA ALA A 98 -20.82 -1.80 -4.96
C ALA A 98 -21.01 -2.97 -3.97
N SER A 99 -20.53 -4.17 -4.32
CA SER A 99 -20.65 -5.35 -3.46
C SER A 99 -19.64 -5.32 -2.31
N ALA A 100 -20.11 -5.57 -1.09
CA ALA A 100 -19.25 -5.72 0.08
C ALA A 100 -18.26 -6.88 -0.07
N SER A 101 -18.68 -8.01 -0.66
CA SER A 101 -17.77 -9.15 -0.90
C SER A 101 -16.64 -8.77 -1.85
N ALA A 102 -16.96 -8.09 -2.95
CA ALA A 102 -15.96 -7.62 -3.91
C ALA A 102 -14.97 -6.64 -3.27
N ARG A 103 -15.43 -5.78 -2.34
CA ARG A 103 -14.52 -4.91 -1.58
C ARG A 103 -13.56 -5.70 -0.70
N VAL A 104 -14.07 -6.73 -0.02
CA VAL A 104 -13.25 -7.64 0.80
C VAL A 104 -12.24 -8.38 -0.06
N ASP A 105 -12.62 -8.83 -1.26
CA ASP A 105 -11.71 -9.51 -2.18
C ASP A 105 -10.56 -8.59 -2.62
N VAL A 106 -10.87 -7.34 -2.97
CA VAL A 106 -9.85 -6.35 -3.36
C VAL A 106 -8.88 -6.04 -2.21
N LEU A 107 -9.40 -5.82 -1.01
CA LEU A 107 -8.58 -5.60 0.18
C LEU A 107 -7.75 -6.83 0.52
N GLY A 108 -8.35 -8.02 0.42
CA GLY A 108 -7.68 -9.30 0.61
C GLY A 108 -6.50 -9.48 -0.34
N TRP A 109 -6.72 -9.22 -1.62
CA TRP A 109 -5.67 -9.21 -2.64
C TRP A 109 -4.56 -8.20 -2.30
N LEU A 110 -4.91 -6.95 -1.99
CA LEU A 110 -3.94 -5.91 -1.65
C LEU A 110 -3.05 -6.33 -0.47
N PHE A 111 -3.65 -6.77 0.64
CA PHE A 111 -2.89 -7.12 1.83
C PHE A 111 -2.03 -8.36 1.61
N ALA A 112 -2.48 -9.33 0.82
CA ALA A 112 -1.65 -10.46 0.42
C ALA A 112 -0.42 -10.01 -0.39
N GLN A 113 -0.58 -9.09 -1.33
CA GLN A 113 0.53 -8.54 -2.11
C GLN A 113 1.50 -7.73 -1.22
N LEU A 114 0.98 -6.89 -0.34
CA LEU A 114 1.79 -6.11 0.61
C LEU A 114 2.57 -7.00 1.57
N ARG A 115 2.00 -8.12 2.02
CA ARG A 115 2.75 -9.13 2.80
C ARG A 115 3.91 -9.71 2.02
N SER A 116 3.69 -10.05 0.74
CA SER A 116 4.74 -10.56 -0.13
C SER A 116 5.86 -9.54 -0.32
N TRP A 117 5.48 -8.29 -0.61
CA TRP A 117 6.40 -7.16 -0.72
C TRP A 117 7.20 -6.90 0.57
N LEU A 118 6.53 -6.94 1.73
CA LEU A 118 7.16 -6.72 3.04
C LEU A 118 8.23 -7.78 3.35
N ARG A 119 8.08 -9.02 2.86
CA ARG A 119 9.13 -10.06 2.99
C ARG A 119 10.38 -9.74 2.17
N GLY A 120 10.24 -8.98 1.08
CA GLY A 120 11.33 -8.58 0.20
C GLY A 120 12.04 -7.29 0.62
N LEU A 121 11.58 -6.60 1.66
CA LEU A 121 12.22 -5.37 2.13
C LEU A 121 13.63 -5.65 2.66
N GLN A 122 14.60 -4.91 2.13
CA GLN A 122 15.98 -4.97 2.61
C GLN A 122 16.13 -4.23 3.93
N ALA A 123 16.90 -4.77 4.87
CA ALA A 123 17.05 -4.21 6.23
C ALA A 123 17.52 -2.75 6.26
N GLY A 124 18.32 -2.30 5.28
CA GLY A 124 18.79 -0.91 5.20
C GLY A 124 17.76 0.10 4.67
N ALA A 125 16.65 -0.37 4.10
CA ALA A 125 15.58 0.47 3.56
C ALA A 125 14.46 0.77 4.59
N VAL A 126 14.65 0.34 5.83
CA VAL A 126 13.62 0.31 6.85
C VAL A 126 13.94 1.31 7.96
N SER A 127 12.98 2.18 8.25
CA SER A 127 13.05 3.14 9.35
C SER A 127 12.01 2.76 10.40
N LEU A 128 12.45 2.51 11.64
CA LEU A 128 11.56 2.09 12.73
C LEU A 128 10.39 3.07 12.95
N PRO A 129 10.60 4.41 13.04
CA PRO A 129 9.49 5.36 13.16
C PRO A 129 8.48 5.29 12.01
N VAL A 130 8.93 4.95 10.81
CA VAL A 130 8.05 4.82 9.63
C VAL A 130 7.23 3.53 9.73
N LEU A 131 7.84 2.43 10.20
CA LEU A 131 7.12 1.18 10.42
C LEU A 131 6.07 1.31 11.52
N GLU A 132 6.39 1.96 12.63
CA GLU A 132 5.44 2.20 13.73
C GLU A 132 4.24 3.05 13.24
N GLN A 133 4.49 4.06 12.41
CA GLN A 133 3.41 4.83 11.78
C GLN A 133 2.52 3.97 10.87
N ILE A 134 3.12 3.07 10.08
CA ILE A 134 2.37 2.13 9.24
C ILE A 134 1.57 1.17 10.12
N GLU A 135 2.15 0.66 11.21
CA GLU A 135 1.47 -0.24 12.15
C GLU A 135 0.24 0.42 12.77
N HIS A 136 0.39 1.65 13.28
CA HIS A 136 -0.74 2.44 13.77
C HIS A 136 -1.80 2.70 12.69
N GLY A 137 -1.38 3.03 11.46
CA GLY A 137 -2.30 3.23 10.34
C GLY A 137 -3.10 1.96 10.00
N LEU A 138 -2.45 0.79 10.02
CA LEU A 138 -3.12 -0.51 9.81
C LEU A 138 -4.04 -0.88 10.97
N GLU A 139 -3.71 -0.51 12.22
CA GLU A 139 -4.60 -0.68 13.37
C GLU A 139 -5.90 0.13 13.18
N SER A 140 -5.77 1.42 12.87
CA SER A 140 -6.94 2.28 12.63
C SER A 140 -7.78 1.76 11.47
N LEU A 141 -7.14 1.35 10.37
CA LEU A 141 -7.84 0.75 9.23
C LEU A 141 -8.57 -0.55 9.61
N ASN A 142 -7.97 -1.38 10.47
CA ASN A 142 -8.60 -2.60 10.96
C ASN A 142 -9.84 -2.30 11.80
N SER A 143 -9.78 -1.30 12.70
CA SER A 143 -10.95 -0.87 13.48
C SER A 143 -12.09 -0.38 12.57
N GLU A 144 -11.78 0.43 11.57
CA GLU A 144 -12.77 0.94 10.60
C GLU A 144 -13.39 -0.19 9.78
N LEU A 145 -12.58 -1.14 9.29
CA LEU A 145 -13.09 -2.27 8.54
C LEU A 145 -13.93 -3.21 9.41
N THR A 146 -13.53 -3.47 10.66
CA THR A 146 -14.29 -4.30 11.61
C THR A 146 -15.68 -3.70 11.88
N ALA A 147 -15.80 -2.37 11.91
CA ALA A 147 -17.09 -1.71 12.07
C ALA A 147 -18.02 -1.82 10.84
N ARG A 148 -17.48 -2.16 9.67
CA ARG A 148 -18.20 -2.17 8.38
C ARG A 148 -18.41 -3.56 7.80
N LEU A 149 -17.52 -4.49 8.09
CA LEU A 149 -17.55 -5.85 7.61
C LEU A 149 -18.25 -6.75 8.63
N GLN A 150 -19.01 -7.72 8.14
CA GLN A 150 -19.61 -8.75 8.99
C GLN A 150 -18.55 -9.72 9.53
N GLU A 151 -17.53 -10.00 8.74
CA GLU A 151 -16.44 -10.92 9.06
C GLU A 151 -15.09 -10.19 9.11
N PRO A 152 -14.15 -10.61 9.97
CA PRO A 152 -12.83 -10.00 10.04
C PRO A 152 -12.03 -10.15 8.75
N CYS A 153 -11.28 -9.10 8.37
CA CYS A 153 -10.36 -9.17 7.24
C CYS A 153 -9.07 -9.92 7.62
N ILE A 154 -9.06 -11.23 7.44
CA ILE A 154 -7.92 -12.11 7.80
C ILE A 154 -6.61 -11.68 7.13
N ALA A 155 -6.66 -11.21 5.88
CA ALA A 155 -5.48 -10.75 5.17
C ALA A 155 -4.83 -9.52 5.83
N LEU A 156 -5.63 -8.60 6.38
CA LEU A 156 -5.13 -7.44 7.13
C LEU A 156 -4.50 -7.86 8.46
N GLN A 157 -5.11 -8.79 9.17
CA GLN A 157 -4.56 -9.33 10.42
C GLN A 157 -3.18 -9.96 10.18
N ALA A 158 -3.06 -10.80 9.14
CA ALA A 158 -1.79 -11.42 8.77
C ALA A 158 -0.72 -10.38 8.36
N LEU A 159 -1.12 -9.27 7.73
CA LEU A 159 -0.19 -8.17 7.40
C LEU A 159 0.30 -7.46 8.66
N ARG A 160 -0.61 -7.15 9.59
CA ARG A 160 -0.29 -6.52 10.88
C ARG A 160 0.65 -7.38 11.70
N GLU A 161 0.39 -8.67 11.82
CA GLU A 161 1.26 -9.60 12.54
C GLU A 161 2.67 -9.64 11.94
N GLN A 162 2.78 -9.70 10.60
CA GLN A 162 4.06 -9.70 9.92
C GLN A 162 4.83 -8.40 10.13
N LEU A 163 4.14 -7.25 10.10
CA LEU A 163 4.73 -5.94 10.37
C LEU A 163 5.19 -5.82 11.83
N GLY A 164 4.36 -6.18 12.80
CA GLY A 164 4.73 -6.15 14.21
C GLY A 164 5.91 -7.08 14.53
N ASN A 165 6.01 -8.23 13.85
CA ASN A 165 7.18 -9.10 13.94
C ASN A 165 8.44 -8.44 13.36
N LEU A 166 8.32 -7.67 12.28
CA LEU A 166 9.43 -6.90 11.72
C LEU A 166 9.88 -5.80 12.68
N VAL A 167 8.94 -5.03 13.22
CA VAL A 167 9.20 -3.97 14.22
C VAL A 167 9.94 -4.52 15.43
N ARG A 168 9.47 -5.63 16.02
CA ARG A 168 10.11 -6.28 17.18
C ARG A 168 11.52 -6.80 16.92
N ARG A 169 11.84 -7.16 15.67
CA ARG A 169 13.16 -7.68 15.29
C ARG A 169 14.19 -6.57 15.07
N LEU A 170 13.75 -5.34 14.81
CA LEU A 170 14.65 -4.23 14.64
C LEU A 170 15.11 -3.75 16.02
N PRO A 171 16.41 -3.59 16.25
CA PRO A 171 16.89 -3.02 17.50
C PRO A 171 16.35 -1.58 17.64
N SER A 172 15.95 -1.17 18.84
CA SER A 172 15.44 0.18 19.15
C SER A 172 16.46 1.32 18.94
N THR A 173 17.55 1.08 18.22
CA THR A 173 18.72 1.95 18.15
C THR A 173 18.94 2.52 16.77
N PHE A 174 18.46 3.74 16.55
CA PHE A 174 19.26 4.79 15.91
C PHE A 174 19.04 6.12 16.67
N TYR A 175 19.56 6.16 17.90
CA TYR A 175 20.12 7.39 18.44
C TYR A 175 21.63 7.16 18.59
N CYS A 176 22.42 8.07 18.01
CA CYS A 176 23.89 8.08 17.88
C CYS A 176 24.44 7.17 16.74
N ARG A 177 25.22 7.63 15.75
CA ARG A 177 26.20 8.73 15.72
C ARG A 177 26.43 9.18 14.26
N ARG A 178 26.09 10.42 13.89
CA ARG A 178 26.75 11.13 12.78
C ARG A 178 27.67 12.16 13.44
N ASN A 179 28.94 12.06 13.08
CA ASN A 179 30.11 12.80 13.56
C ASN A 179 30.76 12.27 14.85
N ASP A 180 32.08 12.14 14.74
CA ASP A 180 33.09 11.99 15.79
C ASP A 180 33.33 10.57 16.33
N CYS A 181 34.08 9.79 15.57
CA CYS A 181 35.54 9.61 15.78
C CYS A 181 36.02 8.31 15.12
N ALA A 182 36.88 8.46 14.12
CA ALA A 182 37.87 7.47 13.69
C ALA A 182 39.18 8.25 13.43
N PRO A 183 40.37 7.62 13.34
CA PRO A 183 40.84 6.35 13.88
C PRO A 183 42.07 6.55 14.82
N VAL A 184 42.59 5.43 15.31
CA VAL A 184 43.83 5.21 16.08
C VAL A 184 45.06 5.88 15.43
N LEU A 185 46.07 6.32 16.22
CA LEU A 185 47.50 5.95 16.08
C LEU A 185 48.39 6.55 17.19
N ASP A 186 49.37 5.72 17.56
CA ASP A 186 50.36 5.72 18.65
C ASP A 186 51.18 7.00 18.97
N GLY A 187 51.67 7.06 20.22
CA GLY A 187 52.69 7.96 20.73
C GLY A 187 52.84 7.87 22.24
#